data_AF-A0A0F0H282-F1
#
_entry.id   AF-A0A0F0H282-F1
#
_cell.length_a   1.000
_cell.length_b   1.000
_cell.length_c   1.000
_cell.angle_alpha   90.00
_cell.angle_beta   90.00
_cell.angle_gamma   90.00
#
_symmetry.space_group_name_H-M   'P 1'
#
loop_
_entity.id
_entity.type
_entity.pdbx_description
1 polymer ?
#
loop_
_entity_poly.entity_id
_entity_poly.type
_entity_poly.pdbx_seq_one_letter_code
_entity_poly.pdbx_strand_id
1 'polypeptide(L)'
;MFGRRKKNDSAKDGGAAEQVVDGAAAAEQDDADAPEEAAPRRINLPPAPRPDGPWDISEVLGSPADGRVDLGGIFVPGVDGMELRVEVAGDAIVAATVVLGDSAVQLQAFAAPKKEGIWGEVRDEIAAGITQQGG
;
A
#
# COMPACT_ATOMS: atom_id res chain seq x y z
N MET A 1 31.50 -53.04 -24.06
CA MET A 1 31.56 -54.33 -23.32
C MET A 1 30.71 -54.20 -22.06
N PHE A 2 30.04 -55.29 -21.70
CA PHE A 2 28.90 -55.48 -20.79
C PHE A 2 29.03 -54.99 -19.33
N GLY A 3 27.94 -54.43 -18.77
CA GLY A 3 27.13 -55.07 -17.72
C GLY A 3 27.53 -55.04 -16.22
N ARG A 4 26.86 -54.15 -15.46
CA ARG A 4 25.97 -54.40 -14.26
C ARG A 4 26.51 -55.04 -12.96
N ARG A 5 26.39 -54.31 -11.82
CA ARG A 5 25.60 -54.58 -10.55
C ARG A 5 25.92 -53.52 -9.46
N LYS A 6 24.95 -52.80 -8.83
CA LYS A 6 23.96 -53.10 -7.74
C LYS A 6 24.68 -53.18 -6.35
N LYS A 7 24.35 -52.42 -5.27
CA LYS A 7 23.05 -52.14 -4.60
C LYS A 7 23.21 -51.05 -3.49
N ASN A 8 22.17 -50.21 -3.35
CA ASN A 8 21.68 -49.34 -2.23
C ASN A 8 22.62 -48.84 -1.12
N ASP A 9 22.56 -47.52 -0.85
CA ASP A 9 21.91 -46.99 0.37
C ASP A 9 21.43 -45.52 0.18
N SER A 10 20.45 -45.13 1.01
CA SER A 10 20.10 -43.76 1.43
C SER A 10 19.12 -42.94 0.57
N ALA A 11 17.85 -43.05 0.98
CA ALA A 11 16.83 -41.98 0.99
C ALA A 11 17.38 -40.70 1.67
N LYS A 12 16.93 -39.47 1.44
CA LYS A 12 15.77 -38.89 0.74
C LYS A 12 16.08 -37.38 0.71
N ASP A 13 16.02 -36.70 -0.43
CA ASP A 13 15.47 -35.35 -0.53
C ASP A 13 15.33 -34.92 -2.01
N GLY A 14 14.27 -34.15 -2.28
CA GLY A 14 14.24 -33.15 -3.34
C GLY A 14 14.02 -33.61 -4.78
N GLY A 15 12.94 -33.12 -5.41
CA GLY A 15 12.97 -32.83 -6.84
C GLY A 15 11.70 -33.18 -7.60
N ALA A 16 11.04 -32.12 -8.07
CA ALA A 16 9.97 -32.07 -9.06
C ALA A 16 10.07 -33.09 -10.21
N ALA A 17 8.91 -33.58 -10.68
CA ALA A 17 8.47 -33.45 -12.07
C ALA A 17 7.10 -34.11 -12.29
N GLU A 18 6.23 -33.34 -12.93
CA GLU A 18 5.34 -33.73 -14.04
C GLU A 18 4.70 -35.13 -14.03
N GLN A 19 3.36 -35.13 -13.96
CA GLN A 19 2.58 -36.20 -14.58
C GLN A 19 1.48 -35.60 -15.44
N VAL A 20 1.71 -35.72 -16.74
CA VAL A 20 0.72 -35.67 -17.82
C VAL A 20 -0.40 -36.68 -17.56
N VAL A 21 -1.66 -36.22 -17.62
CA VAL A 21 -2.79 -37.09 -17.96
C VAL A 21 -3.57 -36.42 -19.08
N ASP A 22 -3.53 -37.05 -20.24
CA ASP A 22 -4.36 -36.77 -21.41
C ASP A 22 -5.65 -37.59 -21.24
N GLY A 23 -6.83 -36.98 -21.40
CA GLY A 23 -8.09 -37.69 -21.16
C GLY A 23 -9.36 -36.82 -21.18
N ALA A 24 -9.67 -36.27 -22.36
CA ALA A 24 -10.98 -35.88 -22.89
C ALA A 24 -12.23 -35.91 -21.99
N ALA A 25 -12.93 -34.77 -21.88
CA ALA A 25 -14.36 -34.64 -22.22
C ALA A 25 -14.79 -33.17 -22.18
N ALA A 26 -15.43 -32.72 -23.26
CA ALA A 26 -16.03 -31.41 -23.39
C ALA A 26 -17.18 -31.21 -22.39
N ALA A 27 -17.21 -30.03 -21.77
CA ALA A 27 -18.42 -29.35 -21.38
C ALA A 27 -18.10 -27.85 -21.33
N GLU A 28 -18.50 -27.14 -22.39
CA GLU A 28 -18.68 -25.69 -22.34
C GLU A 28 -19.70 -25.43 -21.23
N GLN A 29 -19.24 -24.93 -20.09
CA GLN A 29 -20.11 -24.29 -19.13
C GLN A 29 -20.27 -22.85 -19.59
N ASP A 30 -21.35 -22.67 -20.35
CA ASP A 30 -22.08 -21.43 -20.57
C ASP A 30 -22.37 -20.81 -19.19
N ASP A 31 -21.43 -19.99 -18.71
CA ASP A 31 -21.60 -19.21 -17.49
C ASP A 31 -22.64 -18.14 -17.82
N ALA A 32 -23.87 -18.46 -17.43
CA ALA A 32 -25.04 -17.64 -17.61
C ALA A 32 -24.77 -16.22 -17.11
N ASP A 33 -24.93 -15.29 -18.04
CA ASP A 33 -25.04 -13.84 -17.91
C ASP A 33 -25.77 -13.43 -16.61
N ALA A 34 -25.01 -13.29 -15.53
CA ALA A 34 -25.41 -12.48 -14.40
C ALA A 34 -25.14 -11.03 -14.80
N PRO A 35 -26.12 -10.11 -14.71
CA PRO A 35 -25.88 -8.72 -15.05
C PRO A 35 -24.79 -8.20 -14.12
N GLU A 36 -23.59 -8.01 -14.69
CA GLU A 36 -22.50 -7.31 -14.05
C GLU A 36 -23.01 -5.89 -13.82
N GLU A 37 -23.57 -5.66 -12.63
CA GLU A 37 -24.01 -4.36 -12.18
C GLU A 37 -22.80 -3.44 -12.31
N ALA A 38 -22.82 -2.63 -13.37
CA ALA A 38 -21.64 -1.97 -13.88
C ALA A 38 -21.04 -1.11 -12.78
N ALA A 39 -20.01 -1.64 -12.10
CA ALA A 39 -19.31 -0.91 -11.08
C ALA A 39 -18.88 0.43 -11.72
N PRO A 40 -19.19 1.57 -11.08
CA PRO A 40 -18.96 2.86 -11.71
C PRO A 40 -17.49 2.95 -12.11
N ARG A 41 -17.23 3.11 -13.41
CA ARG A 41 -15.85 3.28 -13.92
C ARG A 41 -15.27 4.49 -13.21
N ARG A 42 -14.30 4.25 -12.31
CA ARG A 42 -13.57 5.31 -11.63
C ARG A 42 -12.70 6.00 -12.67
N ILE A 43 -13.14 7.16 -13.14
CA ILE A 43 -12.34 8.02 -14.02
C ILE A 43 -11.41 8.82 -13.10
N ASN A 44 -10.10 8.70 -13.31
CA ASN A 44 -9.12 9.57 -12.66
C ASN A 44 -9.23 10.97 -13.30
N LEU A 45 -9.96 11.87 -12.64
CA LEU A 45 -9.93 13.28 -12.99
C LEU A 45 -8.55 13.86 -12.62
N PRO A 46 -8.03 14.82 -13.40
CA PRO A 46 -6.86 15.57 -12.98
C PRO A 46 -7.15 16.25 -11.62
N PRO A 47 -6.15 16.34 -10.73
CA PRO A 47 -6.33 16.95 -9.43
C PRO A 47 -6.81 18.40 -9.57
N ALA A 48 -7.72 18.81 -8.67
CA ALA A 48 -8.15 20.19 -8.59
C ALA A 48 -6.95 21.12 -8.31
N PRO A 49 -6.98 22.40 -8.72
CA PRO A 49 -5.94 23.36 -8.38
C PRO A 49 -5.71 23.40 -6.87
N ARG A 50 -4.50 23.07 -6.43
CA ARG A 50 -4.09 22.98 -5.02
C ARG A 50 -2.91 23.93 -4.74
N PRO A 51 -3.13 25.26 -4.70
CA PRO A 51 -2.06 26.23 -4.50
C PRO A 51 -1.36 26.07 -3.15
N ASP A 52 -2.11 25.66 -2.11
CA ASP A 52 -1.63 25.54 -0.73
C ASP A 52 -1.13 24.12 -0.38
N GLY A 53 -1.02 23.24 -1.37
CA GLY A 53 -0.58 21.85 -1.19
C GLY A 53 -1.70 20.89 -0.77
N PRO A 54 -1.38 19.65 -0.36
CA PRO A 54 -0.05 19.05 -0.24
C PRO A 54 0.67 18.98 -1.59
N TRP A 55 1.99 19.18 -1.61
CA TRP A 55 2.80 19.20 -2.84
C TRP A 55 3.53 17.89 -3.05
N ASP A 56 3.60 17.46 -4.31
CA ASP A 56 4.48 16.38 -4.73
C ASP A 56 5.93 16.90 -4.79
N ILE A 57 6.91 16.00 -4.62
CA ILE A 57 8.33 16.37 -4.65
C ILE A 57 8.73 17.07 -5.95
N SER A 58 8.06 16.74 -7.07
CA SER A 58 8.30 17.35 -8.38
C SER A 58 7.79 18.78 -8.51
N GLU A 59 6.94 19.23 -7.58
CA GLU A 59 6.33 20.57 -7.61
C GLU A 59 7.07 21.57 -6.73
N VAL A 60 7.96 21.09 -5.85
CA VAL A 60 8.77 21.95 -4.98
C VAL A 60 9.97 22.46 -5.77
N LEU A 61 10.07 23.78 -5.91
CA LEU A 61 11.23 24.42 -6.52
C LEU A 61 12.40 24.42 -5.52
N GLY A 62 13.49 23.74 -5.87
CA GLY A 62 14.70 23.67 -5.03
C GLY A 62 14.83 22.34 -4.30
N SER A 63 15.55 22.33 -3.17
CA SER A 63 15.71 21.12 -2.36
C SER A 63 14.46 20.92 -1.48
N PRO A 64 13.83 19.73 -1.49
CA PRO A 64 12.68 19.43 -0.63
C PRO A 64 12.97 19.57 0.87
N ALA A 65 14.24 19.45 1.27
CA ALA A 65 14.67 19.57 2.65
C ALA A 65 14.85 21.04 3.11
N ASP A 66 14.83 22.01 2.18
CA ASP A 66 15.06 23.41 2.54
C ASP A 66 13.88 23.94 3.37
N GLY A 67 14.14 24.21 4.66
CA GLY A 67 13.13 24.72 5.60
C GLY A 67 12.06 23.70 6.00
N ARG A 68 12.25 22.41 5.70
CA ARG A 68 11.31 21.33 6.02
C ARG A 68 12.00 20.21 6.79
N VAL A 69 11.26 19.57 7.68
CA VAL A 69 11.69 18.37 8.41
C VAL A 69 11.29 17.14 7.61
N ASP A 70 12.26 16.26 7.36
CA ASP A 70 12.05 14.96 6.73
C ASP A 70 11.50 13.96 7.76
N LEU A 71 10.30 13.45 7.50
CA LEU A 71 9.65 12.40 8.31
C LEU A 71 9.62 11.05 7.58
N GLY A 72 10.48 10.87 6.58
CA GLY A 72 10.61 9.69 5.74
C GLY A 72 9.62 9.70 4.57
N GLY A 73 8.31 9.68 4.87
CA GLY A 73 7.26 9.65 3.84
C GLY A 73 6.72 11.04 3.45
N ILE A 74 7.02 12.07 4.23
CA ILE A 74 6.48 13.42 4.07
C ILE A 74 7.49 14.45 4.60
N PHE A 75 7.51 15.63 3.97
CA PHE A 75 8.25 16.79 4.44
C PHE A 75 7.30 17.82 5.06
N VAL A 76 7.58 18.22 6.31
CA VAL A 76 6.74 19.18 7.04
C VAL A 76 7.50 20.50 7.22
N PRO A 77 6.95 21.66 6.84
CA PRO A 77 7.62 22.94 7.04
C PRO A 77 7.81 23.24 8.53
N GLY A 78 9.00 23.70 8.91
CA GLY A 78 9.25 24.21 10.26
C GLY A 78 8.78 25.66 10.36
N VAL A 79 7.86 25.94 11.28
CA VAL A 79 7.44 27.32 11.60
C VAL A 79 7.83 27.68 13.04
N ASP A 80 8.04 28.97 13.30
CA ASP A 80 8.42 29.44 14.63
C ASP A 80 7.34 29.10 15.67
N GLY A 81 7.77 28.56 16.82
CA GLY A 81 6.87 28.12 17.88
C GLY A 81 6.21 26.75 17.65
N MET A 82 6.57 26.04 16.58
CA MET A 82 6.13 24.67 16.34
C MET A 82 6.94 23.67 17.19
N GLU A 83 6.24 22.81 17.91
CA GLU A 83 6.82 21.62 18.55
C GLU A 83 6.48 20.38 17.72
N LEU A 84 7.51 19.58 17.41
CA LEU A 84 7.35 18.35 16.64
C LEU A 84 7.72 17.16 17.52
N ARG A 85 6.76 16.26 17.73
CA ARG A 85 6.95 15.00 18.45
C ARG A 85 6.90 13.86 17.46
N VAL A 86 8.00 13.13 17.32
CA VAL A 86 8.13 12.04 16.35
C VAL A 86 8.00 10.70 17.05
N GLU A 87 7.16 9.82 16.50
CA GLU A 87 7.01 8.44 16.93
C GLU A 87 7.74 7.52 15.96
N VAL A 88 8.59 6.64 16.50
CA VAL A 88 9.48 5.77 15.72
C VAL A 88 9.18 4.31 16.07
N ALA A 89 9.07 3.46 15.05
CA ALA A 89 8.99 2.01 15.19
C ALA A 89 10.12 1.35 14.41
N GLY A 90 11.09 0.76 15.13
CA GLY A 90 12.32 0.25 14.54
C GLY A 90 13.15 1.39 13.95
N ASP A 91 13.42 1.33 12.64
CA ASP A 91 14.17 2.36 11.91
C ASP A 91 13.25 3.34 11.14
N ALA A 92 11.92 3.21 11.29
CA ALA A 92 10.95 4.00 10.54
C ALA A 92 10.16 4.96 11.44
N ILE A 93 9.94 6.18 10.94
CA ILE A 93 9.01 7.14 11.54
C ILE A 93 7.59 6.71 11.18
N VAL A 94 6.75 6.46 12.19
CA VAL A 94 5.37 5.99 12.00
C VAL A 94 4.33 7.10 12.13
N ALA A 95 4.61 8.09 12.97
CA ALA A 95 3.73 9.22 13.17
C ALA A 95 4.52 10.45 13.61
N ALA A 96 3.96 11.63 13.37
CA ALA A 96 4.45 12.86 13.94
C ALA A 96 3.29 13.72 14.46
N THR A 97 3.39 14.19 15.69
CA THR A 97 2.46 15.15 16.27
C THR A 97 3.07 16.54 16.18
N VAL A 98 2.37 17.44 15.51
CA VAL A 98 2.69 18.86 15.38
C VAL A 98 1.85 19.63 16.39
N VAL A 99 2.49 20.39 17.26
CA VAL A 99 1.81 21.30 18.19
C VAL A 99 2.21 22.73 17.86
N LEU A 100 1.23 23.60 17.71
CA LEU A 100 1.42 25.03 17.45
C LEU A 100 0.41 25.84 18.27
N GLY A 101 0.90 26.57 19.27
CA GLY A 101 0.04 27.26 20.23
C GLY A 101 -0.89 26.27 20.96
N ASP A 102 -2.20 26.53 20.90
CA ASP A 102 -3.24 25.68 21.50
C ASP A 102 -3.78 24.61 20.52
N SER A 103 -3.16 24.44 19.34
CA SER A 103 -3.57 23.48 18.32
C SER A 103 -2.59 22.32 18.21
N ALA A 104 -3.11 21.11 18.00
CA ALA A 104 -2.31 19.91 17.76
C ALA A 104 -2.87 19.12 16.58
N VAL A 105 -1.99 18.63 15.71
CA VAL A 105 -2.33 17.79 14.55
C VAL A 105 -1.41 16.57 14.54
N GLN A 106 -1.99 15.38 14.43
CA GLN A 106 -1.22 14.15 14.22
C GLN A 106 -1.18 13.80 12.73
N LEU A 107 0.03 13.58 12.23
CA LEU A 107 0.32 13.22 10.84
C LEU A 107 0.80 11.77 10.78
N GLN A 108 0.14 10.98 9.93
CA GLN A 108 0.51 9.60 9.62
C GLN A 108 0.44 9.41 8.10
N ALA A 109 1.54 8.96 7.51
CA ALA A 109 1.62 8.73 6.08
C ALA A 109 1.43 7.23 5.77
N PHE A 110 0.38 6.92 5.01
CA PHE A 110 0.11 5.57 4.53
C PHE A 110 0.23 5.52 3.01
N ALA A 111 0.81 4.44 2.49
CA ALA A 111 0.88 4.18 1.06
C ALA A 111 -0.04 3.01 0.68
N ALA A 112 -0.79 3.16 -0.41
CA ALA A 112 -1.58 2.06 -0.93
C ALA A 112 -0.67 0.92 -1.42
N PRO A 113 -1.03 -0.35 -1.20
CA PRO A 113 -0.43 -1.47 -1.90
C PRO A 113 -0.60 -1.31 -3.41
N LYS A 114 0.42 -1.71 -4.19
CA LYS A 114 0.41 -1.58 -5.66
C LYS A 114 -0.69 -2.38 -6.37
N LYS A 115 -1.35 -3.33 -5.68
CA LYS A 115 -2.24 -4.32 -6.30
C LYS A 115 -3.67 -4.35 -5.76
N GLU A 116 -3.95 -3.71 -4.62
CA GLU A 116 -5.29 -3.76 -3.99
C GLU A 116 -5.71 -2.37 -3.51
N GLY A 117 -6.94 -2.00 -3.85
CA GLY A 117 -7.54 -0.70 -3.59
C GLY A 117 -8.10 -0.57 -2.18
N ILE A 118 -7.27 -0.74 -1.14
CA ILE A 118 -7.70 -0.72 0.27
C ILE A 118 -8.27 0.62 0.75
N TRP A 119 -8.06 1.71 -0.01
CA TRP A 119 -8.43 3.06 0.40
C TRP A 119 -9.94 3.30 0.53
N GLY A 120 -10.79 2.52 -0.16
CA GLY A 120 -12.23 2.62 0.03
C GLY A 120 -12.61 2.25 1.46
N GLU A 121 -12.25 1.02 1.83
CA GLU A 121 -12.51 0.45 3.16
C GLU A 121 -11.83 1.25 4.28
N VAL A 122 -10.56 1.63 4.12
CA VAL A 122 -9.83 2.43 5.13
C VAL A 122 -10.48 3.80 5.34
N ARG A 123 -10.94 4.47 4.28
CA ARG A 123 -11.62 5.77 4.42
C ARG A 123 -12.95 5.64 5.12
N ASP A 124 -13.71 4.59 4.83
CA ASP A 124 -15.00 4.32 5.46
C ASP A 124 -14.82 4.01 6.95
N GLU A 125 -13.80 3.23 7.31
CA GLU A 125 -13.45 2.94 8.71
C GLU A 125 -13.04 4.20 9.49
N ILE A 126 -12.15 5.02 8.92
CA ILE A 126 -11.72 6.29 9.54
C ILE A 126 -12.92 7.24 9.73
N ALA A 127 -13.76 7.39 8.69
CA ALA A 127 -14.93 8.26 8.75
C ALA A 127 -15.93 7.79 9.81
N ALA A 128 -16.17 6.48 9.89
CA ALA A 128 -17.04 5.89 10.91
C ALA A 128 -16.48 6.11 12.32
N GLY A 129 -15.17 5.95 12.51
CA GLY A 129 -14.48 6.20 13.78
C GLY A 129 -14.61 7.66 14.25
N ILE A 130 -14.40 8.62 13.35
CA ILE A 130 -14.54 10.06 13.66
C ILE A 130 -16.00 10.40 13.99
N THR A 131 -16.95 9.88 13.21
CA THR A 131 -18.38 10.13 13.44
C THR A 131 -18.84 9.54 14.79
N GLN A 132 -18.35 8.35 15.17
CA GLN A 132 -18.66 7.76 16.49
C GLN A 132 -18.09 8.58 17.65
N GLN A 133 -16.98 9.27 17.45
CA GLN A 133 -16.40 10.17 18.45
C GLN A 133 -17.16 11.51 18.57
N GLY A 134 -18.23 11.70 17.78
CA GLY A 134 -19.14 12.83 17.91
C GLY A 134 -18.94 13.93 16.88
N GLY A 135 -17.96 13.80 15.97
CA GLY A 135 -17.60 14.85 15.02
C GLY A 135 -16.83 15.98 15.68
#